data_AF-A0AA88L3U3-F1
#
_entry.id   AF-A0AA88L3U3-F1
#
_cell.length_a   1.000
_cell.length_b   1.000
_cell.length_c   1.000
_cell.angle_alpha   90.00
_cell.angle_beta   90.00
_cell.angle_gamma   90.00
#
_symmetry.space_group_name_H-M   'P 1'
#
loop_
_entity.id
_entity.type
_entity.pdbx_description
1 polymer ?
#
loop_
_entity_poly.entity_id
_entity_poly.type
_entity_poly.pdbx_seq_one_letter_code
_entity_poly.pdbx_strand_id
1 'polypeptide(L)'
;MPRVPKSHMEGHRKDVLEQRAELEESTPHALNKVCEGHNVWKATAMFGIPRAKLQQLYNDYKNLSDDQKLLACLSRKQSFVAVFSPNEEATLAIYLIKASNMCYTLTEPEARKLAYHYALTNSK
;
A
#
# COMPACT_ATOMS: atom_id res chain seq x y z
N MET A 1 -38.46 -1.05 -40.56
CA MET A 1 -37.31 -1.42 -39.71
C MET A 1 -37.78 -1.54 -38.27
N PRO A 2 -37.70 -2.72 -37.63
CA PRO A 2 -38.16 -2.87 -36.25
C PRO A 2 -37.16 -2.19 -35.30
N ARG A 3 -37.65 -1.29 -34.44
CA ARG A 3 -36.85 -0.62 -33.40
C ARG A 3 -36.66 -1.62 -32.25
N VAL A 4 -35.40 -1.96 -31.99
CA VAL A 4 -35.01 -2.77 -30.82
C VAL A 4 -35.39 -2.01 -29.54
N PRO A 5 -36.05 -2.67 -28.55
CA PRO A 5 -36.46 -2.01 -27.31
C PRO A 5 -35.24 -1.55 -26.48
N LYS A 6 -35.28 -0.31 -26.00
CA LYS A 6 -34.21 0.32 -25.20
C LYS A 6 -33.88 -0.40 -23.88
N SER A 7 -34.80 -1.22 -23.36
CA SER A 7 -34.62 -1.95 -22.09
C SER A 7 -33.53 -3.03 -22.15
N HIS A 8 -33.20 -3.55 -23.33
CA HIS A 8 -32.20 -4.61 -23.48
C HIS A 8 -30.75 -4.08 -23.40
N MET A 9 -30.55 -2.78 -23.60
CA MET A 9 -29.22 -2.14 -23.59
C MET A 9 -28.78 -1.65 -22.20
N GLU A 10 -29.69 -1.55 -21.23
CA GLU A 10 -29.38 -1.07 -19.89
C GLU A 10 -28.82 -2.16 -18.97
N GLY A 11 -29.28 -3.41 -19.10
CA GLY A 11 -28.70 -4.56 -18.36
C GLY A 11 -27.24 -4.79 -18.73
N HIS A 12 -26.94 -4.84 -20.03
CA HIS A 12 -25.58 -5.05 -20.53
C HIS A 12 -24.58 -3.97 -20.11
N ARG A 13 -25.02 -2.72 -19.92
CA ARG A 13 -24.16 -1.63 -19.44
C ARG A 13 -23.83 -1.75 -17.96
N LYS A 14 -24.75 -2.28 -17.14
CA LYS A 14 -24.51 -2.50 -15.70
C LYS A 14 -23.49 -3.62 -15.50
N ASP A 15 -23.64 -4.74 -16.20
CA ASP A 15 -22.71 -5.88 -16.11
C ASP A 15 -21.27 -5.49 -16.53
N VAL A 16 -21.12 -4.64 -17.54
CA VAL A 16 -19.79 -4.17 -18.01
C VAL A 16 -19.15 -3.18 -17.03
N LEU A 17 -19.96 -2.37 -16.33
CA LEU A 17 -19.46 -1.45 -15.31
C LEU A 17 -19.06 -2.19 -14.03
N GLU A 18 -19.83 -3.21 -13.66
CA GLU A 18 -19.57 -4.06 -12.49
C GLU A 18 -18.31 -4.91 -12.70
N GLN A 19 -18.17 -5.55 -13.87
CA GLN A 19 -16.94 -6.25 -14.25
C GLN A 19 -15.71 -5.33 -14.31
N ARG A 20 -15.89 -4.06 -14.70
CA ARG A 20 -14.79 -3.08 -14.68
C ARG A 20 -14.38 -2.69 -13.25
N ALA A 21 -15.35 -2.51 -12.36
CA ALA A 21 -15.08 -2.19 -10.96
C ALA A 21 -14.35 -3.34 -10.25
N GLU A 22 -14.78 -4.59 -10.46
CA GLU A 22 -14.11 -5.80 -9.93
C GLU A 22 -12.68 -5.96 -10.45
N LEU A 23 -12.47 -5.65 -11.74
CA LEU A 23 -11.15 -5.69 -12.37
C LEU A 23 -10.23 -4.58 -11.82
N GLU A 24 -10.77 -3.40 -11.52
CA GLU A 24 -10.03 -2.28 -10.92
C GLU A 24 -9.64 -2.57 -9.47
N GLU A 25 -10.50 -3.21 -8.67
CA GLU A 25 -10.14 -3.63 -7.31
C GLU A 25 -9.12 -4.77 -7.29
N SER A 26 -9.14 -5.65 -8.30
CA SER A 26 -8.24 -6.80 -8.38
C SER A 26 -6.84 -6.44 -8.90
N THR A 27 -6.71 -5.39 -9.72
CA THR A 27 -5.42 -4.92 -10.26
C THR A 27 -4.32 -4.61 -9.23
N PRO A 28 -4.55 -3.86 -8.14
CA PRO A 28 -3.51 -3.60 -7.14
C PRO A 28 -3.08 -4.88 -6.40
N HIS A 29 -4.01 -5.80 -6.14
CA HIS A 29 -3.69 -7.07 -5.47
C HIS A 29 -2.82 -7.98 -6.34
N ALA A 30 -3.11 -8.05 -7.65
CA ALA A 30 -2.28 -8.78 -8.60
C ALA A 30 -0.87 -8.19 -8.73
N LEU A 31 -0.75 -6.85 -8.74
CA LEU A 31 0.53 -6.16 -8.82
C LEU A 31 1.38 -6.43 -7.57
N ASN A 32 0.80 -6.36 -6.36
CA ASN A 32 1.50 -6.67 -5.11
C ASN A 32 2.05 -8.10 -5.12
N LYS A 33 1.31 -9.08 -5.63
CA LYS A 33 1.80 -10.47 -5.73
C LYS A 33 3.01 -10.60 -6.66
N VAL A 34 3.06 -9.82 -7.74
CA VAL A 34 4.24 -9.78 -8.62
C VAL A 34 5.43 -9.13 -7.90
N CYS A 35 5.20 -8.06 -7.12
CA CYS A 35 6.24 -7.43 -6.30
C CYS A 35 6.76 -8.33 -5.18
N GLU A 36 5.92 -9.21 -4.62
CA GLU A 36 6.32 -10.26 -3.66
C GLU A 36 7.15 -11.40 -4.30
N GLY A 37 7.42 -11.33 -5.62
CA GLY A 37 8.25 -12.29 -6.34
C GLY A 37 7.46 -13.41 -7.03
N HIS A 38 6.13 -13.37 -7.04
CA HIS A 38 5.36 -14.31 -7.85
C HIS A 38 5.47 -13.99 -9.34
N ASN A 39 5.52 -15.05 -10.17
CA ASN A 39 5.50 -14.90 -11.62
C ASN A 39 4.21 -14.18 -12.06
N VAL A 40 4.37 -13.20 -12.97
CA VAL A 40 3.27 -12.47 -13.63
C VAL A 40 2.17 -13.43 -14.12
N TRP A 41 2.55 -14.59 -14.65
CA TRP A 41 1.62 -15.61 -15.14
C TRP A 41 0.72 -16.19 -14.03
N LYS A 42 1.30 -16.40 -12.84
CA LYS A 42 0.58 -16.91 -11.67
C LYS A 42 -0.37 -15.85 -11.13
N ALA A 43 0.06 -14.60 -11.09
CA ALA A 43 -0.76 -13.47 -10.67
C ALA A 43 -1.92 -13.20 -11.64
N THR A 44 -1.71 -13.28 -12.96
CA THR A 44 -2.80 -13.11 -13.94
C THR A 44 -3.87 -14.20 -13.80
N ALA A 45 -3.46 -15.43 -13.53
CA ALA A 45 -4.38 -16.55 -13.35
C ALA A 45 -5.20 -16.44 -12.05
N MET A 46 -4.58 -15.91 -10.99
CA MET A 46 -5.25 -15.74 -9.69
C MET A 46 -6.32 -14.65 -9.68
N PHE A 47 -6.11 -13.56 -10.44
CA PHE A 47 -6.96 -12.37 -10.38
C PHE A 47 -7.73 -12.08 -11.68
N GLY A 48 -7.65 -12.96 -12.69
CA GLY A 48 -8.38 -12.81 -13.95
C GLY A 48 -7.98 -11.58 -14.78
N ILE A 49 -6.74 -11.10 -14.62
CA ILE A 49 -6.28 -9.84 -15.24
C ILE A 49 -5.55 -10.13 -16.55
N PRO A 50 -5.80 -9.36 -17.64
CA PRO A 50 -5.03 -9.48 -18.86
C PRO A 50 -3.53 -9.30 -18.62
N ARG A 51 -2.72 -10.23 -19.12
CA ARG A 51 -1.26 -10.22 -18.94
C ARG A 51 -0.62 -8.92 -19.39
N ALA A 52 -1.01 -8.41 -20.55
CA ALA A 52 -0.49 -7.15 -21.08
C ALA A 52 -0.71 -5.99 -20.10
N LYS A 53 -1.90 -5.94 -19.47
CA LYS A 53 -2.26 -4.93 -18.49
C LYS A 53 -1.39 -5.06 -17.22
N LEU A 54 -1.25 -6.27 -16.68
CA LEU A 54 -0.44 -6.47 -15.47
C LEU A 54 1.05 -6.19 -15.71
N GLN A 55 1.56 -6.55 -16.89
CA GLN A 55 2.95 -6.33 -17.25
C GLN A 55 3.27 -4.85 -17.47
N GLN A 56 2.34 -4.08 -18.05
CA GLN A 56 2.44 -2.62 -18.13
C GLN A 56 2.48 -1.99 -16.73
N LEU A 57 1.53 -2.36 -15.85
CA LEU A 57 1.48 -1.86 -14.47
C LEU A 57 2.76 -2.16 -13.69
N TYR A 58 3.34 -3.34 -13.88
CA TYR A 58 4.61 -3.71 -13.25
C TYR A 58 5.79 -2.89 -13.77
N ASN A 59 5.85 -2.64 -15.07
CA ASN A 59 6.89 -1.79 -15.66
C ASN A 59 6.77 -0.34 -15.16
N ASP A 60 5.55 0.19 -15.10
CA ASP A 60 5.28 1.52 -14.56
C ASP A 60 5.73 1.60 -13.09
N TYR A 61 5.37 0.59 -12.28
CA TYR A 61 5.82 0.48 -10.88
C TYR A 61 7.34 0.39 -10.74
N LYS A 62 8.03 -0.35 -11.61
CA LYS A 62 9.49 -0.50 -11.59
C LYS A 62 10.20 0.83 -11.80
N ASN A 63 9.62 1.70 -12.62
CA ASN A 63 10.17 3.00 -12.99
C ASN A 63 9.87 4.12 -11.96
N LEU A 64 9.06 3.84 -10.94
CA LEU A 64 8.80 4.78 -9.83
C LEU A 64 10.04 4.93 -8.93
N SER A 65 10.18 6.10 -8.31
CA SER A 65 11.14 6.27 -7.20
C SER A 65 10.72 5.44 -5.98
N ASP A 66 11.64 5.16 -5.07
CA ASP A 66 11.33 4.29 -3.91
C ASP A 66 10.25 4.90 -2.99
N ASP A 67 10.22 6.23 -2.87
CA ASP A 67 9.14 6.96 -2.18
C ASP A 67 7.78 6.76 -2.87
N GLN A 68 7.77 6.76 -4.21
CA GLN A 68 6.55 6.55 -5.00
C GLN A 68 6.08 5.09 -4.98
N LYS A 69 7.01 4.12 -4.86
CA LYS A 69 6.67 2.70 -4.70
C LYS A 69 6.01 2.41 -3.36
N LEU A 70 6.50 3.03 -2.29
CA LEU A 70 5.88 2.99 -0.96
C LEU A 70 4.42 3.45 -1.01
N LEU A 71 4.15 4.56 -1.71
CA LEU A 71 2.80 5.07 -1.91
C LEU A 71 1.92 4.18 -2.81
N ALA A 72 2.51 3.44 -3.75
CA ALA A 72 1.77 2.56 -4.66
C ALA A 72 1.37 1.21 -4.01
N CYS A 73 2.19 0.67 -3.10
CA CYS A 73 1.91 -0.58 -2.39
C CYS A 73 0.83 -0.41 -1.30
N LEU A 74 0.75 0.78 -0.71
CA LEU A 74 -0.25 1.14 0.27
C LEU A 74 -1.52 1.57 -0.48
N SER A 75 -2.47 0.62 -0.58
CA SER A 75 -3.84 0.81 -1.07
C SER A 75 -4.27 2.28 -1.22
N ARG A 76 -4.56 2.70 -2.46
CA ARG A 76 -5.10 4.05 -2.81
C ARG A 76 -6.35 4.48 -2.03
N LYS A 77 -6.95 3.60 -1.20
CA LYS A 77 -8.08 3.92 -0.32
C LYS A 77 -7.67 4.50 1.03
N GLN A 78 -6.39 4.48 1.40
CA GLN A 78 -5.91 5.22 2.57
C GLN A 78 -5.47 6.60 2.08
N SER A 79 -6.40 7.56 2.12
CA SER A 79 -6.01 8.96 2.19
C SER A 79 -5.19 9.10 3.46
N PHE A 80 -3.86 9.02 3.35
CA PHE A 80 -2.98 9.36 4.44
C PHE A 80 -3.18 10.85 4.70
N VAL A 81 -3.98 11.15 5.72
CA VAL A 81 -3.92 12.46 6.34
C VAL A 81 -2.52 12.51 6.92
N ALA A 82 -1.64 13.27 6.29
CA ALA A 82 -0.34 13.57 6.85
C ALA A 82 -0.60 14.23 8.21
N VAL A 83 -0.37 13.46 9.28
CA VAL A 83 -0.57 13.92 10.66
C VAL A 83 0.50 14.97 11.01
N PHE A 84 1.66 14.85 10.36
CA PHE A 84 2.81 15.71 10.54
C PHE A 84 3.12 16.47 9.25
N SER A 85 3.53 17.71 9.39
CA SER A 85 4.15 18.48 8.33
C SER A 85 5.52 17.90 7.96
N PRO A 86 6.06 18.17 6.76
CA PRO A 86 7.38 17.67 6.34
C PRO A 86 8.51 18.03 7.32
N ASN A 87 8.42 19.20 7.96
CA ASN A 87 9.41 19.64 8.96
C ASN A 87 9.31 18.85 10.26
N GLU A 88 8.09 18.50 10.69
CA GLU A 88 7.86 17.66 11.86
C GLU A 88 8.32 16.22 11.60
N GLU A 89 8.07 15.67 10.42
CA GLU A 89 8.57 14.35 10.04
C GLU A 89 10.11 14.29 10.01
N ALA A 90 10.76 15.31 9.45
CA ALA A 90 12.22 15.40 9.45
C ALA A 90 12.79 15.46 10.88
N THR A 91 12.11 16.19 11.78
CA THR A 91 12.50 16.30 13.18
C THR A 91 12.29 14.97 13.91
N LEU A 92 11.17 14.29 13.67
CA LEU A 92 10.85 12.99 14.23
C LEU A 92 11.84 11.92 13.77
N ALA A 93 12.21 11.90 12.49
CA ALA A 93 13.20 10.99 11.95
C ALA A 93 14.56 11.14 12.65
N ILE A 94 15.02 12.39 12.83
CA ILE A 94 16.27 12.67 13.57
C ILE A 94 16.17 12.20 15.02
N TYR A 95 15.03 12.44 15.68
CA TYR A 95 14.81 11.98 17.05
C TYR A 95 14.86 10.45 17.15
N LEU A 96 14.19 9.73 16.26
CA LEU A 96 14.16 8.26 16.26
C LEU A 96 15.54 7.66 16.02
N ILE A 97 16.32 8.21 15.09
CA ILE A 97 17.71 7.79 14.83
C ILE A 97 18.59 8.03 16.07
N LYS A 98 18.45 9.18 16.73
CA LYS A 98 19.18 9.46 17.97
C LYS A 98 18.74 8.52 19.09
N ALA A 99 17.45 8.29 19.25
CA ALA A 99 16.90 7.38 20.24
C ALA A 99 17.37 5.94 20.03
N SER A 100 17.37 5.46 18.79
CA SER A 100 17.88 4.12 18.48
C SER A 100 19.36 3.99 18.81
N ASN A 101 20.16 5.04 18.54
CA ASN A 101 21.58 5.05 18.86
C ASN A 101 21.86 5.13 20.37
N MET A 102 20.99 5.81 21.14
CA MET A 102 21.08 5.85 22.60
C MET A 102 20.74 4.48 23.24
N CYS A 103 19.86 3.71 22.60
CA CYS A 103 19.45 2.40 23.11
C CYS A 103 20.27 1.22 22.57
N TYR A 104 21.09 1.42 21.53
CA TYR A 104 21.86 0.35 20.88
C TYR A 104 22.98 -0.24 21.76
N THR A 105 23.40 0.48 22.81
CA THR A 105 24.43 0.03 23.75
C THR A 105 23.87 -0.55 25.04
N LEU A 106 22.54 -0.50 25.24
CA LEU A 106 21.91 -1.04 26.44
C LEU A 106 21.59 -2.52 26.24
N THR A 107 22.14 -3.35 27.12
CA THR A 107 21.73 -4.74 27.24
C THR A 107 20.27 -4.83 27.72
N GLU A 108 19.57 -5.92 27.43
CA GLU A 108 18.17 -6.14 27.87
C GLU A 108 17.93 -5.87 29.38
N PRO A 109 18.85 -6.24 30.31
CA PRO A 109 18.74 -5.86 31.72
C PRO A 109 18.79 -4.34 31.96
N GLU A 110 19.60 -3.60 31.22
CA GLU A 110 19.79 -2.15 31.37
C GLU A 110 18.60 -1.38 30.78
N ALA A 111 18.07 -1.84 29.65
CA ALA A 111 16.84 -1.29 29.08
C ALA A 111 15.63 -1.45 30.03
N ARG A 112 15.49 -2.62 30.70
CA ARG A 112 14.45 -2.84 31.72
C ARG A 112 14.60 -1.93 32.94
N LYS A 113 15.82 -1.76 33.44
CA LYS A 113 16.08 -0.82 34.55
C LYS A 113 15.74 0.61 34.17
N LEU A 114 16.12 1.04 32.97
CA LEU A 114 15.83 2.37 32.47
C LEU A 114 14.32 2.62 32.30
N ALA A 115 13.59 1.65 31.75
CA ALA A 115 12.13 1.70 31.64
C ALA A 115 11.45 1.77 33.02
N TYR A 116 11.92 0.99 33.99
CA TYR A 116 11.42 1.03 35.37
C TYR A 116 11.63 2.39 36.03
N HIS A 117 12.83 2.97 35.90
CA HIS A 117 13.11 4.32 36.43
C HIS A 117 12.25 5.40 35.77
N TYR A 118 12.08 5.33 34.45
CA TYR A 118 11.24 6.26 33.72
C TYR A 118 9.76 6.18 34.16
N ALA A 119 9.25 4.96 34.37
CA ALA A 119 7.89 4.74 34.86
C ALA A 119 7.70 5.37 36.25
N LEU A 120 8.64 5.14 37.18
CA LEU A 120 8.58 5.75 38.53
C LEU A 120 8.63 7.29 38.51
N THR A 121 9.37 7.89 37.58
CA THR A 121 9.47 9.36 37.48
C THR A 121 8.23 10.01 36.86
N ASN A 122 7.48 9.30 36.01
CA ASN A 122 6.32 9.84 35.29
C ASN A 122 4.97 9.40 35.86
N SER A 123 4.95 8.50 36.85
CA SER A 123 3.76 8.20 37.65
C SER A 123 3.49 9.30 38.68
N LYS A 124 3.13 10.49 38.19
CA LYS A 124 2.49 11.57 38.96
C LYS A 124 1.02 11.67 38.62
#